data_AF-A0A9R1WCG7-F1
#
_entry.id   AF-A0A9R1WCG7-F1
#
_cell.length_a   1.000
_cell.length_b   1.000
_cell.length_c   1.000
_cell.angle_alpha   90.00
_cell.angle_beta   90.00
_cell.angle_gamma   90.00
#
_symmetry.space_group_name_H-M   'P 1'
#
loop_
_entity.id
_entity.type
_entity.pdbx_description
1 polymer ?
#
loop_
_entity_poly.entity_id
_entity_poly.type
_entity_poly.pdbx_seq_one_letter_code
_entity_poly.pdbx_strand_id
1 'polypeptide(L)'
;MAAAGALAVKTLEFEGKQKGWFWFRKWDLEDMSSICWFTGIHVLAACAPFVFDRGAIRLCVGFALLSAFGMTLGYHRLLCHRSFKIPKWLEYFFVYCGAHAFQGMRAVVIHHFAALASYVSHKWGERPWNTSDTSTNKWWVAVLTLGEGWHNNHHAFPRSARHGLE
;
A
#
# COMPACT_ATOMS: atom_id res chain seq x y z
N MET A 1 -40.27 -20.29 22.17
CA MET A 1 -40.47 -19.05 21.38
C MET A 1 -39.39 -17.96 21.59
N ALA A 2 -38.45 -18.08 22.55
CA ALA A 2 -37.41 -17.06 22.79
C ALA A 2 -36.15 -17.14 21.89
N ALA A 3 -35.87 -18.28 21.25
CA ALA A 3 -34.65 -18.47 20.45
C ALA A 3 -34.70 -17.81 19.05
N ALA A 4 -35.90 -17.62 18.48
CA ALA A 4 -36.06 -17.00 17.16
C ALA A 4 -35.80 -15.48 17.18
N GLY A 5 -36.13 -14.81 18.31
CA GLY A 5 -35.91 -13.37 18.47
C GLY A 5 -34.43 -13.00 18.60
N ALA A 6 -33.63 -13.81 19.30
CA ALA A 6 -32.19 -13.57 19.44
C ALA A 6 -31.42 -13.79 18.12
N LEU A 7 -31.88 -14.72 17.28
CA LEU A 7 -31.31 -14.93 15.95
C LEU A 7 -31.66 -13.77 15.01
N ALA A 8 -32.90 -13.27 15.07
CA ALA A 8 -33.37 -12.13 14.28
C ALA A 8 -32.62 -10.83 14.63
N VAL A 9 -32.35 -10.57 15.92
CA VAL A 9 -31.58 -9.40 16.36
C VAL A 9 -30.12 -9.47 15.89
N LYS A 10 -29.52 -10.67 15.85
CA LYS A 10 -28.15 -10.84 15.34
C LYS A 10 -28.05 -10.75 13.82
N THR A 11 -29.11 -11.10 13.09
CA THR A 11 -29.16 -10.91 11.62
C THR A 11 -29.41 -9.46 11.20
N LEU A 12 -30.01 -8.63 12.06
CA LEU A 12 -30.24 -7.20 11.77
C LEU A 12 -28.99 -6.33 12.01
N GLU A 13 -28.00 -6.77 12.79
CA GLU A 13 -26.70 -6.10 12.87
C GLU A 13 -25.81 -6.32 11.63
N PHE A 14 -26.20 -7.27 10.74
CA PHE A 14 -25.58 -7.46 9.43
C PHE A 14 -26.35 -6.72 8.32
N GLU A 15 -27.25 -5.78 8.65
CA GLU A 15 -27.73 -4.80 7.66
C GLU A 15 -26.58 -3.89 7.27
N GLY A 16 -26.11 -4.11 6.04
CA GLY A 16 -24.97 -3.45 5.45
C GLY A 16 -24.98 -1.94 5.67
N LYS A 17 -23.82 -1.42 6.06
CA LYS A 17 -23.42 -0.08 5.62
C LYS A 17 -23.43 -0.10 4.08
N GLN A 18 -24.58 0.18 3.47
CA GLN A 18 -24.62 0.70 2.12
C GLN A 18 -23.89 2.03 2.18
N LYS A 19 -22.57 1.97 2.02
CA LYS A 19 -21.71 3.14 1.86
C LYS A 19 -22.20 3.82 0.61
N GLY A 20 -22.95 4.90 0.78
CA GLY A 20 -23.30 5.78 -0.32
C GLY A 20 -22.03 6.09 -1.10
N TRP A 21 -22.04 5.77 -2.40
CA TRP A 21 -20.98 6.13 -3.33
C TRP A 21 -20.62 7.59 -3.11
N PHE A 22 -19.35 7.87 -2.77
CA PHE A 22 -18.67 9.14 -2.45
C PHE A 22 -19.53 10.33 -1.93
N TRP A 23 -20.53 10.75 -2.69
CA TRP A 23 -21.50 11.81 -2.42
C TRP A 23 -22.49 11.52 -1.29
N PHE A 24 -22.84 10.25 -1.04
CA PHE A 24 -23.92 9.90 -0.10
C PHE A 24 -23.44 9.21 1.18
N ARG A 25 -22.13 9.26 1.48
CA ARG A 25 -21.59 8.74 2.75
C ARG A 25 -21.54 9.82 3.82
N LYS A 26 -21.63 9.40 5.07
CA LYS A 26 -21.19 10.23 6.21
C LYS A 26 -19.67 10.24 6.24
N TRP A 27 -19.10 11.43 6.39
CA TRP A 27 -17.67 11.67 6.48
C TRP A 27 -17.30 11.87 7.95
N ASP A 28 -16.33 11.12 8.43
CA ASP A 28 -15.79 11.28 9.78
C ASP A 28 -14.52 12.13 9.80
N LEU A 29 -14.01 12.42 10.99
CA LEU A 29 -12.80 13.23 11.17
C LEU A 29 -11.57 12.58 10.52
N GLU A 30 -11.49 11.25 10.54
CA GLU A 30 -10.36 10.50 9.98
C GLU A 30 -10.35 10.59 8.45
N ASP A 31 -11.53 10.46 7.82
CA ASP A 31 -11.67 10.66 6.39
C ASP A 31 -11.29 12.09 5.99
N MET A 32 -11.81 13.10 6.72
CA MET A 32 -11.51 14.51 6.45
C MET A 32 -10.03 14.80 6.63
N SER A 33 -9.41 14.27 7.68
CA SER A 33 -7.97 14.38 7.93
C SER A 33 -7.17 13.78 6.77
N SER A 34 -7.55 12.60 6.30
CA SER A 34 -6.90 11.92 5.17
C SER A 34 -7.01 12.74 3.88
N ILE A 35 -8.20 13.24 3.54
CA ILE A 35 -8.40 14.08 2.34
C ILE A 35 -7.55 15.34 2.42
N CYS A 36 -7.58 16.04 3.54
CA CYS A 36 -6.78 17.25 3.75
C CYS A 36 -5.28 16.95 3.61
N TRP A 37 -4.80 15.86 4.23
CA TRP A 37 -3.41 15.45 4.14
C TRP A 37 -2.99 15.14 2.71
N PHE A 38 -3.71 14.24 2.02
CA PHE A 38 -3.40 13.88 0.64
C PHE A 38 -3.48 15.09 -0.28
N THR A 39 -4.52 15.92 -0.18
CA THR A 39 -4.62 17.14 -1.01
C THR A 39 -3.45 18.10 -0.73
N GLY A 40 -3.11 18.31 0.54
CA GLY A 40 -2.01 19.19 0.94
C GLY A 40 -0.65 18.76 0.36
N ILE A 41 -0.31 17.47 0.45
CA ILE A 41 0.96 16.99 -0.10
C ILE A 41 1.03 17.10 -1.63
N HIS A 42 -0.10 16.98 -2.34
CA HIS A 42 -0.13 17.13 -3.81
C HIS A 42 0.00 18.60 -4.23
N VAL A 43 -0.67 19.52 -3.53
CA VAL A 43 -0.53 20.96 -3.77
C VAL A 43 0.92 21.40 -3.54
N LEU A 44 1.55 20.96 -2.44
CA LEU A 44 2.96 21.24 -2.18
C LEU A 44 3.89 20.65 -3.25
N ALA A 45 3.59 19.44 -3.75
CA ALA A 45 4.35 18.84 -4.83
C ALA A 45 4.19 19.61 -6.16
N ALA A 46 3.01 20.17 -6.44
CA ALA A 46 2.78 21.01 -7.63
C ALA A 46 3.59 22.31 -7.59
N CYS A 47 3.99 22.78 -6.40
CA CYS A 47 4.87 23.94 -6.24
C CYS A 47 6.36 23.62 -6.50
N ALA A 48 6.74 22.34 -6.62
CA ALA A 48 8.14 21.93 -6.74
C ALA A 48 8.92 22.55 -7.92
N PRO A 49 8.33 22.78 -9.12
CA PRO A 49 9.04 23.42 -10.23
C PRO A 49 9.51 24.85 -9.93
N PHE A 50 8.87 25.55 -8.99
CA PHE A 50 9.19 26.93 -8.65
C PHE A 50 10.34 27.07 -7.64
N VAL A 51 10.74 25.98 -6.98
CA VAL A 51 11.79 25.94 -5.94
C VAL A 51 12.94 25.01 -6.35
N PHE A 52 13.24 24.99 -7.65
CA PHE A 52 14.08 23.99 -8.31
C PHE A 52 15.56 24.06 -7.88
N ASP A 53 16.04 23.00 -7.23
CA ASP A 53 17.46 22.78 -6.93
C ASP A 53 17.92 21.37 -7.32
N ARG A 54 19.10 21.26 -7.94
CA ARG A 54 19.66 19.97 -8.40
C ARG A 54 20.09 19.08 -7.23
N GLY A 55 20.51 19.67 -6.11
CA GLY A 55 20.81 18.96 -4.88
C GLY A 55 19.54 18.33 -4.28
N ALA A 56 18.45 19.09 -4.23
CA ALA A 56 17.14 18.65 -3.75
C ALA A 56 16.61 17.46 -4.55
N ILE A 57 16.78 17.42 -5.87
CA ILE A 57 16.37 16.27 -6.70
C ILE A 57 17.13 15.00 -6.30
N ARG A 58 18.46 15.08 -6.19
CA ARG A 58 19.29 13.92 -5.83
C ARG A 58 18.90 13.38 -4.45
N LEU A 59 18.68 14.28 -3.50
CA LEU A 59 18.24 13.93 -2.16
C LEU A 59 16.84 13.29 -2.19
N CYS A 60 15.91 13.86 -2.93
CA CYS A 60 14.54 13.34 -3.08
C CYS A 60 14.54 11.92 -3.66
N VAL A 61 15.30 11.68 -4.73
CA VAL A 61 15.44 10.35 -5.35
C VAL A 61 16.07 9.35 -4.39
N GLY A 62 17.18 9.72 -3.73
CA GLY A 62 17.86 8.84 -2.77
C GLY A 62 16.95 8.42 -1.62
N PHE A 63 16.24 9.38 -1.01
CA PHE A 63 15.28 9.09 0.05
C PHE A 63 14.04 8.33 -0.45
N ALA A 64 13.57 8.58 -1.67
CA ALA A 64 12.46 7.81 -2.26
C ALA A 64 12.83 6.34 -2.42
N LEU A 65 14.03 6.02 -2.95
CA LEU A 65 14.49 4.64 -3.08
C LEU A 65 14.66 3.97 -1.71
N LEU A 66 15.25 4.67 -0.74
CA LEU A 66 15.38 4.17 0.63
C LEU A 66 14.01 3.87 1.27
N SER A 67 13.05 4.76 1.06
CA SER A 67 11.69 4.64 1.59
C SER A 67 10.93 3.50 0.91
N ALA A 68 11.06 3.36 -0.41
CA ALA A 68 10.47 2.26 -1.17
C ALA A 68 11.00 0.91 -0.66
N PHE A 69 12.31 0.80 -0.42
CA PHE A 69 12.93 -0.40 0.12
C PHE A 69 12.42 -0.74 1.53
N GLY A 70 12.33 0.27 2.40
CA GLY A 70 11.78 0.12 3.75
C GLY A 70 10.29 -0.24 3.77
N MET A 71 9.50 0.28 2.83
CA MET A 71 8.09 -0.08 2.68
C MET A 71 7.93 -1.54 2.23
N THR A 72 8.65 -1.95 1.17
CA THR A 72 8.53 -3.29 0.60
C THR A 72 9.09 -4.38 1.52
N LEU A 73 10.32 -4.21 2.03
CA LEU A 73 10.93 -5.23 2.90
C LEU A 73 10.50 -5.12 4.36
N GLY A 74 10.43 -3.90 4.90
CA GLY A 74 10.14 -3.64 6.31
C GLY A 74 8.65 -3.75 6.63
N TYR A 75 7.87 -2.74 6.24
CA TYR A 75 6.45 -2.71 6.59
C TYR A 75 5.67 -3.87 5.95
N HIS A 76 5.80 -4.06 4.64
CA HIS A 76 5.02 -5.04 3.90
C HIS A 76 5.46 -6.47 4.25
N ARG A 77 6.68 -6.88 3.91
CA ARG A 77 7.09 -8.30 4.01
C ARG A 77 7.44 -8.75 5.42
N LEU A 78 8.15 -7.94 6.18
CA LEU A 78 8.63 -8.31 7.51
C LEU A 78 7.56 -8.14 8.58
N LEU A 79 6.88 -6.98 8.65
CA LEU A 79 5.90 -6.70 9.69
C LEU A 79 4.51 -7.28 9.39
N CYS A 80 3.93 -6.99 8.23
CA CYS A 80 2.57 -7.44 7.90
C CYS A 80 2.53 -8.94 7.59
N HIS A 81 3.44 -9.43 6.75
CA HIS A 81 3.42 -10.82 6.29
C HIS A 81 4.36 -11.77 7.03
N ARG A 82 5.32 -11.25 7.81
CA ARG A 82 6.31 -12.05 8.56
C ARG A 82 7.01 -13.09 7.69
N SER A 83 7.39 -12.68 6.47
CA SER A 83 7.90 -13.58 5.42
C SER A 83 9.28 -14.15 5.73
N PHE A 84 10.08 -13.44 6.52
CA PHE A 84 11.42 -13.85 6.93
C PHE A 84 11.74 -13.25 8.32
N LYS A 85 12.80 -13.74 8.96
CA LYS A 85 13.28 -13.24 10.26
C LYS A 85 14.69 -12.65 10.10
N ILE A 86 14.93 -11.52 10.75
CA ILE A 86 16.22 -10.81 10.75
C ILE A 86 16.57 -10.34 12.17
N PRO A 87 17.84 -10.01 12.48
CA PRO A 87 18.19 -9.43 13.77
C PRO A 87 17.50 -8.08 14.00
N LYS A 88 17.21 -7.76 15.27
CA LYS A 88 16.37 -6.60 15.63
C LYS A 88 16.91 -5.24 15.16
N TRP A 89 18.24 -5.06 15.12
CA TRP A 89 18.82 -3.82 14.59
C TRP A 89 18.49 -3.62 13.11
N LEU A 90 18.44 -4.71 12.32
CA LEU A 90 18.13 -4.65 10.89
C LEU A 90 16.63 -4.48 10.66
N GLU A 91 15.79 -5.07 11.52
CA GLU A 91 14.35 -4.79 11.56
C GLU A 91 14.09 -3.30 11.79
N TYR A 92 14.71 -2.70 12.82
CA TYR A 92 14.58 -1.27 13.06
C TYR A 92 15.10 -0.44 11.90
N PHE A 93 16.23 -0.80 11.29
CA PHE A 93 16.75 -0.10 10.12
C PHE A 93 15.70 -0.03 8.99
N PHE A 94 15.08 -1.16 8.61
CA PHE A 94 14.07 -1.15 7.54
C PHE A 94 12.80 -0.41 7.91
N VAL A 95 12.34 -0.52 9.17
CA VAL A 95 11.17 0.21 9.65
C VAL A 95 11.42 1.72 9.63
N TYR A 96 12.59 2.18 10.09
CA TYR A 96 12.95 3.59 10.02
C TYR A 96 13.07 4.09 8.58
N CYS A 97 13.67 3.30 7.67
CA CYS A 97 13.69 3.64 6.25
C CYS A 97 12.28 3.81 5.69
N GLY A 98 11.36 2.90 6.02
CA GLY A 98 9.97 2.98 5.59
C GLY A 98 9.22 4.16 6.21
N ALA A 99 9.54 4.57 7.44
CA ALA A 99 8.87 5.67 8.12
C ALA A 99 9.02 7.00 7.36
N HIS A 100 10.09 7.14 6.56
CA HIS A 100 10.31 8.28 5.68
C HIS A 100 9.38 8.31 4.45
N ALA A 101 8.60 7.25 4.18
CA ALA A 101 7.68 7.18 3.05
C ALA A 101 6.53 8.19 3.14
N PHE A 102 6.14 8.62 4.34
CA PHE A 102 5.05 9.59 4.56
C PHE A 102 5.54 11.04 4.74
N GLN A 103 6.75 11.36 4.30
CA GLN A 103 7.36 12.68 4.56
C GLN A 103 7.71 13.44 3.28
N GLY A 104 7.25 14.70 3.19
CA GLY A 104 7.59 15.64 2.12
C GLY A 104 7.05 15.26 0.74
N MET A 105 7.57 15.90 -0.31
CA MET A 105 7.08 15.72 -1.69
C MET A 105 7.23 14.28 -2.23
N ARG A 106 8.20 13.51 -1.72
CA ARG A 106 8.41 12.10 -2.10
C ARG A 106 7.25 11.19 -1.66
N ALA A 107 6.49 11.58 -0.65
CA ALA A 107 5.31 10.82 -0.21
C ALA A 107 4.30 10.67 -1.35
N VAL A 108 4.16 11.71 -2.18
CA VAL A 108 3.33 11.68 -3.39
C VAL A 108 3.84 10.62 -4.36
N VAL A 109 5.15 10.61 -4.66
CA VAL A 109 5.75 9.63 -5.57
C VAL A 109 5.56 8.21 -5.05
N ILE A 110 5.95 7.94 -3.80
CA ILE A 110 5.84 6.59 -3.21
C ILE A 110 4.39 6.11 -3.18
N HIS A 111 3.46 6.99 -2.80
CA HIS A 111 2.03 6.67 -2.79
C HIS A 111 1.52 6.30 -4.17
N HIS A 112 1.84 7.10 -5.21
CA HIS A 112 1.43 6.80 -6.57
C HIS A 112 2.03 5.50 -7.09
N PHE A 113 3.31 5.23 -6.84
CA PHE A 113 3.94 3.98 -7.29
C PHE A 113 3.34 2.75 -6.61
N ALA A 114 3.08 2.81 -5.31
CA ALA A 114 2.41 1.73 -4.59
C ALA A 114 0.98 1.50 -5.10
N ALA A 115 0.20 2.57 -5.26
CA ALA A 115 -1.18 2.49 -5.76
C ALA A 115 -1.21 1.98 -7.22
N LEU A 116 -0.29 2.45 -8.06
CA LEU A 116 -0.15 2.01 -9.44
C LEU A 116 0.18 0.51 -9.52
N ALA A 117 1.12 0.03 -8.69
CA ALA A 117 1.46 -1.38 -8.65
C ALA A 117 0.24 -2.24 -8.30
N SER A 118 -0.49 -1.88 -7.25
CA SER A 118 -1.72 -2.59 -6.88
C SER A 118 -2.77 -2.53 -7.99
N TYR A 119 -3.00 -1.36 -8.60
CA TYR A 119 -3.98 -1.24 -9.68
C TYR A 119 -3.62 -2.09 -10.91
N VAL A 120 -2.39 -1.95 -11.41
CA VAL A 120 -1.94 -2.65 -12.61
C VAL A 120 -1.91 -4.15 -12.38
N SER A 121 -1.41 -4.59 -11.22
CA SER A 121 -1.35 -6.00 -10.83
C SER A 121 -2.69 -6.61 -10.42
N HIS A 122 -3.78 -5.85 -10.45
CA HIS A 122 -5.15 -6.39 -10.29
C HIS A 122 -5.98 -6.30 -11.57
N LYS A 123 -5.44 -5.70 -12.63
CA LYS A 123 -6.15 -5.48 -13.90
C LYS A 123 -5.58 -6.29 -15.06
N TRP A 124 -4.27 -6.45 -15.12
CA TRP A 124 -3.60 -7.07 -16.26
C TRP A 124 -2.47 -7.95 -15.78
N GLY A 125 -2.14 -9.02 -16.51
CA GLY A 125 -0.98 -9.87 -16.22
C GLY A 125 -1.33 -11.36 -16.18
N GLU A 126 -0.35 -12.17 -15.78
CA GLU A 126 -0.50 -13.62 -15.70
C GLU A 126 -1.09 -14.05 -14.35
N ARG A 127 -1.82 -15.16 -14.31
CA ARG A 127 -2.43 -15.71 -13.08
C ARG A 127 -2.13 -17.20 -12.93
N PRO A 128 -0.89 -17.56 -12.59
CA PRO A 128 -0.50 -18.95 -12.42
C PRO A 128 -1.18 -19.63 -11.21
N TRP A 129 -1.56 -18.86 -10.19
CA TRP A 129 -2.18 -19.38 -8.97
C TRP A 129 -3.64 -18.94 -8.83
N ASN A 130 -4.49 -19.87 -8.41
CA ASN A 130 -5.90 -19.59 -8.15
C ASN A 130 -6.05 -18.85 -6.81
N THR A 131 -6.44 -17.59 -6.86
CA THR A 131 -6.72 -16.73 -5.70
C THR A 131 -8.14 -16.18 -5.79
N SER A 132 -8.73 -15.80 -4.65
CA SER A 132 -10.11 -15.28 -4.59
C SER A 132 -10.29 -13.86 -5.14
N ASP A 133 -9.20 -13.18 -5.45
CA ASP A 133 -9.15 -11.79 -5.88
C ASP A 133 -8.83 -11.66 -7.38
N THR A 134 -8.37 -10.48 -7.84
CA THR A 134 -7.98 -10.25 -9.25
C THR A 134 -6.48 -10.13 -9.47
N SER A 135 -5.65 -10.52 -8.51
CA SER A 135 -4.19 -10.36 -8.55
C SER A 135 -3.53 -11.11 -9.72
N THR A 136 -2.51 -10.48 -10.31
CA THR A 136 -1.74 -10.96 -11.46
C THR A 136 -0.24 -10.75 -11.25
N ASN A 137 0.58 -11.40 -12.06
CA ASN A 137 2.03 -11.21 -12.11
C ASN A 137 2.46 -10.36 -13.31
N LYS A 138 3.43 -9.48 -13.08
CA LYS A 138 4.15 -8.70 -14.10
C LYS A 138 5.60 -8.45 -13.68
N TRP A 139 6.53 -9.03 -14.42
CA TRP A 139 7.96 -8.90 -14.14
C TRP A 139 8.45 -7.43 -14.18
N TRP A 140 7.99 -6.64 -15.15
CA TRP A 140 8.44 -5.24 -15.29
C TRP A 140 7.91 -4.34 -14.18
N VAL A 141 6.69 -4.62 -13.66
CA VAL A 141 6.18 -3.94 -12.47
C VAL A 141 7.08 -4.29 -11.29
N ALA A 142 7.47 -5.56 -11.14
CA ALA A 142 8.34 -6.00 -10.05
C ALA A 142 9.70 -5.29 -10.08
N VAL A 143 10.26 -4.98 -11.25
CA VAL A 143 11.49 -4.18 -11.35
C VAL A 143 11.26 -2.75 -10.86
N LEU A 144 10.16 -2.10 -11.26
CA LEU A 144 9.86 -0.72 -10.89
C LEU A 144 9.50 -0.55 -9.41
N THR A 145 8.89 -1.56 -8.80
CA THR A 145 8.35 -1.49 -7.43
C THR A 145 9.10 -2.37 -6.44
N LEU A 146 10.31 -2.80 -6.79
CA LEU A 146 11.19 -3.60 -5.94
C LEU A 146 10.55 -4.92 -5.47
N GLY A 147 9.77 -5.55 -6.35
CA GLY A 147 9.24 -6.90 -6.17
C GLY A 147 7.71 -7.01 -6.08
N GLU A 148 6.99 -5.90 -6.00
CA GLU A 148 5.53 -5.88 -5.79
C GLU A 148 4.70 -6.29 -7.03
N GLY A 149 5.36 -6.46 -8.18
CA GLY A 149 4.73 -6.93 -9.43
C GLY A 149 4.44 -8.42 -9.48
N TRP A 150 5.00 -9.24 -8.58
CA TRP A 150 4.65 -10.66 -8.44
C TRP A 150 3.42 -10.82 -7.53
N HIS A 151 2.33 -10.13 -7.88
CA HIS A 151 1.19 -9.91 -7.00
C HIS A 151 0.35 -11.17 -6.82
N ASN A 152 0.10 -11.94 -7.90
CA ASN A 152 -0.62 -13.21 -7.79
C ASN A 152 0.13 -14.21 -6.90
N ASN A 153 1.45 -14.27 -7.01
CA ASN A 153 2.28 -15.12 -6.16
C ASN A 153 2.23 -14.68 -4.70
N HIS A 154 2.24 -13.37 -4.48
CA HIS A 154 2.12 -12.81 -3.15
C HIS A 154 0.75 -13.11 -2.51
N HIS A 155 -0.35 -12.96 -3.25
CA HIS A 155 -1.68 -13.28 -2.73
C HIS A 155 -1.89 -14.78 -2.48
N ALA A 156 -1.29 -15.64 -3.31
CA ALA A 156 -1.32 -17.09 -3.09
C ALA A 156 -0.44 -17.52 -1.89
N PHE A 157 0.74 -16.89 -1.74
CA PHE A 157 1.74 -17.27 -0.73
C PHE A 157 2.29 -16.04 0.02
N PRO A 158 1.47 -15.37 0.85
CA PRO A 158 1.84 -14.09 1.46
C PRO A 158 3.07 -14.17 2.37
N ARG A 159 3.33 -15.34 2.98
CA ARG A 159 4.49 -15.57 3.85
C ARG A 159 5.77 -15.94 3.11
N SER A 160 5.75 -16.01 1.79
CA SER A 160 6.96 -16.31 1.02
C SER A 160 7.92 -15.12 1.03
N ALA A 161 9.16 -15.36 1.43
CA ALA A 161 10.23 -14.37 1.30
C ALA A 161 10.64 -14.14 -0.16
N ARG A 162 10.34 -15.09 -1.06
CA ARG A 162 10.75 -15.05 -2.46
C ARG A 162 9.86 -14.12 -3.27
N HIS A 163 10.48 -13.38 -4.17
CA HIS A 163 9.80 -12.66 -5.25
C HIS A 163 9.76 -13.57 -6.47
N GLY A 164 8.57 -13.84 -7.00
CA GLY A 164 8.40 -14.85 -8.05
C GLY A 164 8.56 -16.27 -7.50
N LEU A 165 7.71 -17.17 -7.99
CA LEU A 165 7.67 -18.59 -7.62
C LEU A 165 7.56 -19.50 -8.86
N GLU A 166 7.66 -18.87 -10.03
CA GLU A 166 7.71 -19.49 -11.36
C GLU A 166 9.18 -19.59 -11.81
#